data_AF-A0A957S3T6-F1
#
_entry.id   AF-A0A957S3T6-F1
#
_cell.length_a   1.000
_cell.length_b   1.000
_cell.length_c   1.000
_cell.angle_alpha   90.00
_cell.angle_beta   90.00
_cell.angle_gamma   90.00
#
_symmetry.space_group_name_H-M   'P 1'
#
loop_
_entity.id
_entity.type
_entity.pdbx_description
1 polymer ?
#
loop_
_entity_poly.entity_id
_entity_poly.type
_entity_poly.pdbx_seq_one_letter_code
_entity_poly.pdbx_strand_id
1 'polypeptide(L)' 'MILAGGEGTRLTVLSEERAKPAVPFAGKFRIIDFTLSNCVNSGIY' A
#
# COMPACT_ATOMS: atom_id res chain seq x y z
N MET A 1 10.45 -9.62 0.84
CA MET A 1 10.40 -8.59 1.90
C MET A 1 9.89 -7.28 1.30
N ILE A 2 8.82 -6.68 1.86
CA ILE A 2 8.25 -5.41 1.39
C ILE A 2 8.32 -4.38 2.52
N LEU A 3 8.96 -3.24 2.27
CA LEU A 3 9.02 -2.13 3.21
C LEU A 3 7.75 -1.28 3.09
N ALA A 4 6.72 -1.69 3.80
CA ALA A 4 5.40 -1.08 3.78
C ALA A 4 5.25 0.09 4.80
N GLY A 5 6.34 0.74 5.22
CA GLY A 5 6.29 1.68 6.34
C GLY A 5 7.24 2.87 6.27
N GLY A 6 6.70 4.04 6.59
CA GLY A 6 7.33 5.36 6.76
C GLY A 6 6.24 6.40 7.07
N GLU A 7 6.57 7.49 7.78
CA GLU A 7 5.58 8.50 8.19
C GLU A 7 4.92 9.17 6.96
N GLY A 8 3.62 8.97 6.79
CA GLY A 8 2.86 9.33 5.60
C GLY A 8 2.38 10.78 5.57
N THR A 9 3.26 11.77 5.76
CA THR A 9 2.86 13.18 5.93
C THR A 9 2.13 13.81 4.73
N ARG A 10 2.26 13.23 3.53
CA ARG A 10 1.66 13.76 2.29
C ARG A 10 0.22 13.32 2.02
N LEU A 11 -0.28 12.31 2.74
CA LEU A 11 -1.65 11.81 2.59
C LEU A 11 -2.54 12.20 3.77
N THR A 12 -1.99 12.88 4.77
CA THR A 12 -2.68 13.54 5.89
C THR A 12 -3.83 12.68 6.43
N VAL A 13 -5.08 13.17 6.38
CA VAL A 13 -6.31 12.50 6.85
C VAL A 13 -6.54 11.09 6.27
N LEU A 14 -6.00 10.78 5.09
CA LEU A 14 -6.15 9.44 4.50
C LEU A 14 -5.28 8.38 5.18
N SER A 15 -4.18 8.81 5.81
CA SER A 15 -3.19 7.97 6.51
C SER A 15 -3.06 8.25 8.01
N GLU A 16 -4.00 9.01 8.59
CA GLU A 16 -3.99 9.37 10.01
C GLU A 16 -4.31 8.16 10.90
N GLU A 17 -5.34 7.40 10.51
CA GLU A 17 -5.80 6.19 11.22
C GLU A 17 -5.23 4.89 10.63
N ARG A 18 -4.43 4.97 9.57
CA ARG A 18 -3.94 3.78 8.86
C ARG A 18 -2.60 4.05 8.18
N ALA A 19 -1.73 3.04 8.17
CA ALA A 19 -0.47 3.12 7.42
C ALA A 19 -0.75 3.43 5.94
N LYS A 20 0.11 4.25 5.31
CA LYS A 20 -0.01 4.65 3.90
C LYS A 20 -0.30 3.49 2.92
N PRO A 21 0.31 2.30 3.02
CA PRO A 21 -0.01 1.19 2.11
C PRO A 21 -1.44 0.66 2.26
N ALA A 22 -2.09 0.86 3.42
CA ALA A 22 -3.45 0.42 3.69
C ALA A 22 -4.52 1.41 3.18
N VAL A 23 -4.11 2.55 2.62
CA VAL A 23 -5.03 3.56 2.07
C VAL A 23 -5.81 2.99 0.88
N PRO A 24 -7.16 3.12 0.87
CA PRO A 24 -7.98 2.73 -0.27
C PRO A 24 -7.59 3.49 -1.55
N PHE A 25 -7.54 2.78 -2.67
CA PHE A 25 -7.21 3.30 -3.99
C PHE A 25 -8.12 2.67 -5.05
N ALA A 26 -8.56 3.49 -6.02
CA ALA A 26 -9.42 3.06 -7.13
C ALA A 26 -10.68 2.25 -6.70
N GLY A 27 -11.30 2.63 -5.58
CA GLY A 27 -12.59 2.11 -5.10
C GLY A 27 -12.60 0.71 -4.49
N LYS A 28 -11.65 -0.16 -4.84
CA LYS A 28 -11.61 -1.55 -4.37
C LYS A 28 -10.26 -2.00 -3.80
N PHE A 29 -9.18 -1.31 -4.17
CA PHE A 29 -7.82 -1.74 -3.87
C PHE A 29 -7.23 -0.94 -2.70
N ARG A 30 -6.09 -1.40 -2.22
CA ARG A 30 -5.17 -0.64 -1.37
C ARG A 30 -3.86 -0.45 -2.10
N ILE A 31 -3.09 0.56 -1.72
CA ILE A 31 -1.79 0.87 -2.34
C ILE A 31 -0.85 -0.35 -2.31
N ILE A 32 -0.85 -1.14 -1.24
CA ILE A 32 -0.02 -2.35 -1.11
C ILE A 32 -0.35 -3.45 -2.13
N ASP A 33 -1.59 -3.50 -2.62
CA ASP A 33 -2.06 -4.57 -3.51
C ASP A 33 -1.29 -4.58 -4.83
N PHE A 34 -0.83 -3.42 -5.29
CA PHE A 34 0.00 -3.31 -6.50
C PHE A 34 1.36 -3.96 -6.33
N THR A 35 2.02 -3.74 -5.19
CA THR A 35 3.34 -4.32 -4.93
C THR A 35 3.25 -5.84 -4.77
N LEU A 36 2.22 -6.31 -4.08
CA LEU A 36 1.95 -7.74 -3.92
C LEU A 36 1.60 -8.42 -5.26
N SER A 37 0.74 -7.78 -6.06
CA SER A 37 0.38 -8.29 -7.39
C SER A 37 1.59 -8.39 -8.31
N ASN A 38 2.52 -7.42 -8.23
CA ASN A 38 3.76 -7.47 -9.00
C ASN A 38 4.66 -8.64 -8.59
N CYS A 39 4.79 -8.92 -7.28
CA CYS A 39 5.55 -10.08 -6.82
C CYS A 39 4.94 -11.39 -7.35
N VAL A 40 3.64 -11.58 -7.17
CA VAL A 40 2.92 -12.78 -7.63
C VAL A 40 3.03 -12.95 -9.15
N ASN A 41 2.78 -11.91 -9.93
CA ASN A 41 2.88 -11.93 -11.40
C ASN A 41 4.32 -12.15 -11.90
N SER A 42 5.31 -11.95 -11.03
CA SER A 42 6.74 -12.20 -11.33
C SER A 42 7.23 -13.54 -10.76
N GLY A 43 6.35 -14.37 -10.18
CA GLY A 43 6.71 -15.64 -9.57
C GLY A 43 7.52 -15.50 -8.26
N ILE A 44 7.43 -14.34 -7.59
CA ILE A 44 8.07 -14.07 -6.31
C ILE A 44 7.03 -14.25 -5.20
N TYR A 45 7.29 -15.20 -4.29
CA TYR A 45 6.42 -15.57 -3.16
C TYR A 45 7.09 -15.29 -1.82
#